data_AF-A0A7C6RRC0-F1
#
_entry.id   AF-A0A7C6RRC0-F1
#
_cell.length_a   1.000
_cell.length_b   1.000
_cell.length_c   1.000
_cell.angle_alpha   90.00
_cell.angle_beta   90.00
_cell.angle_gamma   90.00
#
_symmetry.space_group_name_H-M   'P 1'
#
loop_
_entity.id
_entity.type
_entity.pdbx_description
1 polymer ?
#
loop_
_entity_poly.entity_id
_entity_poly.type
_entity_poly.pdbx_seq_one_letter_code
_entity_poly.pdbx_strand_id
1 'polypeptide(L)'
;MSNILLFRPKRHKDSRRQQIISLVPKDKSEGYKADIAEKTLEAKDYIYYLAYIISYNAYNYVSKQHKERIRELTNIGVLDEVAYTSKSGLTDSCVQYNNFVYKGKSYELPGNYVARIRFLIDYDIYVEAFNKLGDCRLYKFIYEDGTHKWEQIDENDYLVDF
;
A
#
# COMPACT_ATOMS: atom_id res chain seq x y z
N MET A 1 -6.51 -22.96 13.86
CA MET A 1 -5.43 -23.73 13.19
C MET A 1 -4.56 -22.75 12.45
N SER A 2 -3.30 -22.70 12.85
CA SER A 2 -2.28 -21.72 12.45
C SER A 2 -1.72 -22.02 11.06
N ASN A 3 -1.51 -20.98 10.25
CA ASN A 3 -0.45 -20.94 9.25
C ASN A 3 -0.04 -19.48 9.02
N ILE A 4 0.69 -18.92 9.98
CA ILE A 4 1.60 -17.81 9.71
C ILE A 4 2.75 -18.41 8.91
N LEU A 5 2.68 -18.31 7.58
CA LEU A 5 3.76 -18.71 6.68
C LEU A 5 4.19 -17.50 5.86
N LEU A 6 5.04 -16.68 6.47
CA LEU A 6 6.05 -15.91 5.75
C LEU A 6 7.35 -15.76 6.55
N PHE A 7 7.67 -16.74 7.40
CA PHE A 7 9.07 -17.04 7.71
C PHE A 7 9.59 -18.04 6.68
N ARG A 8 10.12 -17.52 5.56
CA ARG A 8 10.95 -18.35 4.69
C ARG A 8 12.24 -18.70 5.47
N PRO A 9 12.63 -19.99 5.56
CA PRO A 9 13.83 -20.40 6.27
C PRO A 9 15.09 -19.72 5.70
N LYS A 10 16.08 -19.46 6.57
CA LYS A 10 17.39 -18.80 6.28
C LYS A 10 18.21 -19.42 5.13
N ARG A 11 17.74 -20.47 4.46
CA ARG A 11 18.40 -21.20 3.36
C ARG A 11 18.11 -20.63 1.97
N HIS A 12 17.19 -19.68 1.82
CA HIS A 12 17.07 -18.85 0.62
C HIS A 12 17.53 -17.42 0.93
N LYS A 13 18.83 -17.25 1.22
CA LYS A 13 19.47 -15.93 1.13
C LYS A 13 19.51 -15.55 -0.34
N ASP A 14 18.43 -14.95 -0.82
CA ASP A 14 18.44 -14.28 -2.12
C ASP A 14 19.44 -13.12 -2.03
N SER A 15 20.58 -13.27 -2.71
CA SER A 15 21.65 -12.28 -2.74
C SER A 15 21.12 -10.93 -3.21
N ARG A 16 20.14 -10.92 -4.12
CA ARG A 16 19.51 -9.70 -4.63
C ARG A 16 18.72 -8.99 -3.53
N ARG A 17 17.94 -9.73 -2.75
CA ARG A 17 17.18 -9.17 -1.62
C ARG A 17 18.11 -8.57 -0.57
N GLN A 18 19.22 -9.24 -0.26
CA GLN A 18 20.21 -8.71 0.69
C GLN A 18 20.90 -7.45 0.17
N GLN A 19 21.18 -7.38 -1.15
CA GLN A 19 21.68 -6.16 -1.77
C GLN A 19 20.69 -5.01 -1.60
N ILE A 20 19.40 -5.22 -1.90
CA ILE A 20 18.38 -4.18 -1.72
C ILE A 20 18.29 -3.73 -0.25
N ILE A 21 18.25 -4.67 0.70
CA ILE A 21 18.19 -4.36 2.14
C ILE A 21 19.44 -3.58 2.59
N SER A 22 20.62 -3.86 2.01
CA SER A 22 21.86 -3.16 2.38
C SER A 22 21.83 -1.65 2.04
N LEU A 23 20.94 -1.25 1.13
CA LEU A 23 20.70 0.14 0.74
C LEU A 23 19.67 0.85 1.64
N VAL A 24 19.01 0.13 2.56
CA VAL A 24 18.07 0.74 3.51
C VAL A 24 18.86 1.54 4.55
N PRO A 25 18.61 2.86 4.70
CA PRO A 25 19.27 3.67 5.72
C PRO A 25 18.92 3.17 7.12
N LYS A 26 19.92 3.04 8.00
CA LYS A 26 19.71 2.72 9.41
C LYS A 26 19.50 3.95 10.28
N ASP A 27 19.97 5.10 9.81
CA ASP A 27 19.83 6.40 10.44
C ASP A 27 19.91 7.52 9.38
N LYS A 28 19.76 8.78 9.83
CA LYS A 28 19.74 9.96 8.95
C LYS A 28 21.07 10.18 8.20
N SER A 29 22.22 9.76 8.75
CA SER A 29 23.51 9.92 8.08
C SER A 29 23.62 9.02 6.85
N GLU A 30 22.87 7.92 6.81
CA GLU A 30 22.81 6.99 5.69
C GLU A 30 21.74 7.35 4.64
N GLY A 31 21.06 8.49 4.76
CA GLY A 31 19.96 8.88 3.86
C GLY A 31 20.34 8.88 2.37
N TYR A 32 21.61 9.15 2.05
CA TYR A 32 22.17 9.11 0.69
C TYR A 32 22.02 7.75 0.00
N LYS A 33 21.85 6.66 0.77
CA LYS A 33 21.65 5.31 0.19
C LYS A 33 20.35 5.20 -0.60
N ALA A 34 19.35 6.03 -0.30
CA ALA A 34 18.11 6.09 -1.08
C ALA A 34 18.34 6.61 -2.51
N ASP A 35 19.20 7.61 -2.66
CA ASP A 35 19.57 8.15 -3.97
C ASP A 35 20.40 7.13 -4.76
N ILE A 36 21.24 6.35 -4.06
CA ILE A 36 21.95 5.22 -4.68
C ILE A 36 20.95 4.15 -5.14
N ALA A 37 19.98 3.79 -4.31
CA ALA A 37 18.98 2.78 -4.63
C ALA A 37 18.16 3.18 -5.86
N GLU A 38 17.68 4.42 -5.94
CA GLU A 38 16.93 4.94 -7.08
C GLU A 38 17.72 4.87 -8.40
N LYS A 39 19.04 5.14 -8.35
CA LYS A 39 19.90 5.13 -9.55
C LYS A 39 20.35 3.74 -9.98
N THR A 40 20.38 2.77 -9.07
CA THR A 40 21.05 1.46 -9.30
C THR A 40 20.11 0.27 -9.34
N LEU A 41 18.90 0.40 -8.80
CA LEU A 41 17.90 -0.66 -8.81
C LEU A 41 17.00 -0.54 -10.04
N GLU A 42 16.71 -1.69 -10.64
CA GLU A 42 15.63 -1.83 -11.61
C GLU A 42 14.28 -1.43 -10.99
N ALA A 43 13.33 -0.97 -11.80
CA ALA A 43 12.04 -0.47 -11.30
C ALA A 43 11.33 -1.43 -10.33
N LYS A 44 11.32 -2.73 -10.63
CA LYS A 44 10.74 -3.77 -9.75
C LYS A 44 11.44 -3.87 -8.39
N ASP A 45 12.77 -3.74 -8.39
CA ASP A 45 13.59 -3.87 -7.19
C ASP A 45 13.53 -2.60 -6.35
N TYR A 46 13.37 -1.45 -7.01
CA TYR A 46 13.14 -0.18 -6.35
C TYR A 46 11.79 -0.14 -5.61
N ILE A 47 10.73 -0.76 -6.15
CA ILE A 47 9.46 -0.90 -5.40
C ILE A 47 9.67 -1.72 -4.12
N TYR A 48 10.41 -2.83 -4.19
CA TYR A 48 10.76 -3.60 -2.99
C TYR A 48 11.60 -2.79 -2.01
N TYR A 49 12.54 -1.99 -2.50
CA TYR A 49 13.31 -1.06 -1.68
C TYR A 49 12.42 -0.10 -0.90
N LEU A 50 11.46 0.55 -1.57
CA LEU A 50 10.51 1.47 -0.93
C LEU A 50 9.64 0.75 0.12
N ALA A 51 9.21 -0.49 -0.16
CA ALA A 51 8.51 -1.30 0.84
C ALA A 51 9.41 -1.58 2.08
N TYR A 52 10.71 -1.83 1.89
CA TYR A 52 11.63 -1.99 3.01
C TYR A 52 11.86 -0.72 3.82
N ILE A 53 11.87 0.46 3.18
CA ILE A 53 11.91 1.74 3.90
C ILE A 53 10.78 1.83 4.92
N ILE A 54 9.57 1.38 4.54
CA ILE A 54 8.41 1.35 5.41
C ILE A 54 8.59 0.29 6.50
N SER A 55 8.85 -0.97 6.13
CA SER A 55 8.90 -2.09 7.08
C SER A 55 10.03 -2.00 8.10
N TYR A 56 11.16 -1.35 7.76
CA TYR A 56 12.28 -1.13 8.69
C TYR A 56 12.23 0.22 9.41
N ASN A 57 11.12 0.96 9.34
CA ASN A 57 10.95 2.28 9.97
C ASN A 57 12.01 3.31 9.53
N ALA A 58 12.52 3.18 8.30
CA ALA A 58 13.54 4.07 7.74
C ALA A 58 12.94 5.31 7.03
N TYR A 59 11.61 5.44 7.03
CA TYR A 59 10.89 6.54 6.36
C TYR A 59 11.42 7.93 6.75
N ASN A 60 11.80 8.13 8.01
CA ASN A 60 12.29 9.42 8.49
C ASN A 60 13.76 9.72 8.14
N TYR A 61 14.48 8.76 7.56
CA TYR A 61 15.90 8.87 7.20
C TYR A 61 16.12 9.24 5.73
N VAL A 62 15.09 9.12 4.89
CA VAL A 62 15.18 9.44 3.46
C VAL A 62 14.77 10.90 3.15
N SER A 63 15.13 11.37 1.96
CA SER A 63 14.84 12.72 1.47
C SER A 63 13.32 12.97 1.31
N LYS A 64 12.93 14.25 1.15
CA LYS A 64 11.53 14.64 0.93
C LYS A 64 10.94 13.98 -0.33
N GLN A 65 11.73 13.90 -1.40
CA GLN A 65 11.33 13.26 -2.65
C GLN A 65 10.98 11.78 -2.46
N HIS A 66 11.83 11.01 -1.77
CA HIS A 66 11.54 9.60 -1.47
C HIS A 66 10.30 9.45 -0.57
N LYS A 67 10.12 10.35 0.40
CA LYS A 67 8.93 10.38 1.26
C LYS A 67 7.64 10.63 0.48
N GLU A 68 7.68 11.55 -0.49
CA GLU A 68 6.55 11.86 -1.38
C GLU A 68 6.24 10.67 -2.27
N ARG A 69 7.25 10.05 -2.90
CA ARG A 69 7.06 8.87 -3.72
C ARG A 69 6.44 7.69 -2.97
N ILE A 70 6.89 7.45 -1.73
CA ILE A 70 6.29 6.43 -0.85
C ILE A 70 4.83 6.77 -0.56
N ARG A 71 4.51 8.03 -0.24
CA ARG A 71 3.12 8.44 0.01
C ARG A 71 2.24 8.26 -1.21
N GLU A 72 2.70 8.65 -2.40
CA GLU A 72 1.97 8.44 -3.65
C GLU A 72 1.63 6.96 -3.84
N LEU A 73 2.63 6.08 -3.73
CA LEU A 73 2.45 4.64 -3.89
C LEU A 73 1.54 4.04 -2.81
N THR A 74 1.59 4.53 -1.58
CA THR A 74 0.64 4.16 -0.52
C THR A 74 -0.78 4.67 -0.84
N ASN A 75 -0.90 5.89 -1.38
CA ASN A 75 -2.18 6.50 -1.70
C ASN A 75 -2.87 5.84 -2.89
N ILE A 76 -2.13 5.28 -3.85
CA ILE A 76 -2.70 4.52 -4.98
C ILE A 76 -2.83 3.02 -4.70
N GLY A 77 -2.59 2.55 -3.48
CA GLY A 77 -2.80 1.15 -3.10
C GLY A 77 -1.67 0.18 -3.45
N VAL A 78 -0.50 0.69 -3.87
CA VAL A 78 0.66 -0.17 -4.19
C VAL A 78 1.42 -0.58 -2.92
N LEU A 79 1.52 0.33 -1.94
CA LEU A 79 2.25 0.12 -0.69
C LEU A 79 1.36 0.22 0.56
N ASP A 80 0.04 0.27 0.39
CA ASP A 80 -0.92 0.49 1.47
C ASP A 80 -0.92 -0.63 2.51
N GLU A 81 -0.95 -1.90 2.09
CA GLU A 81 -0.93 -3.04 3.00
C GLU A 81 0.37 -3.08 3.81
N VAL A 82 1.52 -2.82 3.18
CA VAL A 82 2.81 -2.75 3.86
C VAL A 82 2.84 -1.59 4.87
N ALA A 83 2.36 -0.43 4.47
CA ALA A 83 2.25 0.75 5.33
C ALA A 83 1.34 0.52 6.53
N TYR A 84 0.20 -0.12 6.32
CA TYR A 84 -0.79 -0.46 7.33
C TYR A 84 -0.25 -1.51 8.32
N THR A 85 0.23 -2.64 7.80
CA THR A 85 0.74 -3.76 8.63
C THR A 85 1.99 -3.38 9.42
N SER A 86 2.86 -2.54 8.86
CA SER A 86 4.06 -2.04 9.56
C SER A 86 3.75 -0.95 10.59
N LYS A 87 2.48 -0.50 10.70
CA LYS A 87 2.06 0.61 11.57
C LYS A 87 2.88 1.88 11.37
N SER A 88 3.23 2.16 10.11
CA SER A 88 4.09 3.28 9.72
C SER A 88 3.46 4.66 9.95
N GLY A 89 2.14 4.71 10.12
CA GLY A 89 1.36 5.95 10.19
C GLY A 89 1.09 6.62 8.83
N LEU A 90 1.45 5.96 7.71
CA LEU A 90 1.21 6.49 6.36
C LEU A 90 -0.23 6.28 5.86
N THR A 91 -0.93 5.28 6.40
CA THR A 91 -2.33 4.99 6.08
C THR A 91 -3.00 4.31 7.26
N ASP A 92 -4.31 4.48 7.38
CA ASP A 92 -5.18 3.77 8.31
C ASP A 92 -6.13 2.79 7.60
N SER A 93 -6.00 2.65 6.27
CA SER A 93 -6.74 1.71 5.46
C SER A 93 -5.88 0.99 4.42
N CYS A 94 -6.30 -0.21 4.06
CA CYS A 94 -5.75 -0.99 2.95
C CYS A 94 -6.76 -2.05 2.47
N VAL A 95 -6.46 -2.69 1.34
CA VAL A 95 -7.06 -3.98 0.99
C VAL A 95 -6.15 -5.10 1.47
N GLN A 96 -6.68 -6.03 2.26
CA GLN A 96 -5.95 -7.21 2.75
C GLN A 96 -6.79 -8.47 2.53
N TYR A 97 -6.21 -9.46 1.85
CA TYR A 97 -6.88 -10.73 1.53
C TYR A 97 -8.31 -10.52 1.00
N ASN A 98 -8.48 -9.63 0.03
CA ASN A 98 -9.75 -9.34 -0.61
C ASN A 98 -10.80 -8.61 0.29
N ASN A 99 -10.39 -8.11 1.45
CA ASN A 99 -11.23 -7.31 2.34
C ASN A 99 -10.69 -5.89 2.45
N PHE A 100 -11.59 -4.90 2.44
CA PHE A 100 -11.22 -3.55 2.80
C PHE A 100 -11.13 -3.44 4.33
N VAL A 101 -10.01 -2.89 4.81
CA VAL A 101 -9.76 -2.67 6.23
C VAL A 101 -9.56 -1.18 6.45
N TYR A 102 -10.21 -0.64 7.47
CA TYR A 102 -10.03 0.74 7.93
C TYR A 102 -10.00 0.79 9.46
N LYS A 103 -9.01 1.47 10.02
CA LYS A 103 -8.81 1.65 11.48
C LYS A 103 -8.93 0.35 12.28
N GLY A 104 -8.35 -0.75 11.79
CA GLY A 104 -8.36 -2.03 12.49
C GLY A 104 -9.62 -2.88 12.29
N LYS A 105 -10.59 -2.42 11.51
CA LYS A 105 -11.85 -3.13 11.26
C LYS A 105 -12.01 -3.45 9.78
N SER A 106 -12.51 -4.64 9.48
CA SER A 106 -12.88 -5.04 8.12
C SER A 106 -14.29 -4.56 7.81
N TYR A 107 -14.49 -4.07 6.59
CA TYR A 107 -15.78 -3.63 6.09
C TYR A 107 -16.10 -4.38 4.81
N GLU A 108 -17.25 -5.04 4.80
CA GLU A 108 -17.74 -5.77 3.63
C GLU A 108 -18.34 -4.78 2.63
N LEU A 109 -18.04 -5.00 1.34
CA LEU A 109 -18.64 -4.25 0.26
C LEU A 109 -20.08 -4.69 0.02
N PRO A 110 -20.96 -3.83 -0.52
CA PRO A 110 -22.33 -4.21 -0.83
C PRO A 110 -22.42 -5.33 -1.88
N GLY A 111 -23.37 -6.25 -1.70
CA GLY A 111 -23.64 -7.32 -2.66
C GLY A 111 -22.61 -8.45 -2.63
N ASN A 112 -22.21 -8.92 -3.82
CA ASN A 112 -21.24 -10.01 -4.00
C ASN A 112 -19.87 -9.51 -4.51
N TYR A 113 -19.56 -8.24 -4.25
CA TYR A 113 -18.31 -7.59 -4.66
C TYR A 113 -17.21 -7.78 -3.62
N VAL A 114 -15.98 -7.77 -4.11
CA VAL A 114 -14.79 -8.12 -3.34
C VAL A 114 -13.71 -7.06 -3.60
N ALA A 115 -13.12 -6.52 -2.54
CA ALA A 115 -12.13 -5.44 -2.64
C ALA A 115 -10.87 -5.92 -3.36
N ARG A 116 -10.34 -5.09 -4.28
CA ARG A 116 -9.08 -5.38 -4.98
C ARG A 116 -8.00 -4.37 -4.70
N ILE A 117 -8.29 -3.09 -4.87
CA ILE A 117 -7.34 -2.01 -4.63
C ILE A 117 -8.05 -0.86 -3.93
N ARG A 118 -7.33 -0.22 -3.02
CA ARG A 118 -7.75 1.00 -2.34
C ARG A 118 -6.93 2.15 -2.85
N PHE A 119 -7.55 3.28 -3.14
CA PHE A 119 -6.83 4.50 -3.45
C PHE A 119 -7.46 5.75 -2.83
N LEU A 120 -6.69 6.84 -2.78
CA LEU A 120 -7.12 8.14 -2.28
C LEU A 120 -7.21 9.16 -3.42
N ILE A 121 -8.32 9.89 -3.46
CA ILE A 121 -8.48 11.11 -4.27
C ILE A 121 -8.96 12.20 -3.31
N ASP A 122 -8.26 13.33 -3.21
CA ASP A 122 -8.63 14.46 -2.35
C ASP A 122 -9.01 14.06 -0.91
N TYR A 123 -8.25 13.13 -0.33
CA TYR A 123 -8.45 12.54 1.01
C TYR A 123 -9.63 11.56 1.15
N ASP A 124 -10.47 11.42 0.13
CA ASP A 124 -11.52 10.41 0.09
C ASP A 124 -10.96 9.02 -0.25
N ILE A 125 -11.50 7.99 0.42
CA ILE A 125 -11.10 6.60 0.19
C ILE A 125 -12.01 5.97 -0.84
N TYR A 126 -11.40 5.45 -1.90
CA TYR A 126 -12.06 4.68 -2.93
C TYR A 126 -11.56 3.24 -2.93
N VAL A 127 -12.45 2.32 -3.28
CA VAL A 127 -12.16 0.90 -3.38
C VAL A 127 -12.70 0.39 -4.70
N GLU A 128 -11.80 -0.07 -5.55
CA GLU A 128 -12.15 -0.85 -6.72
C GLU A 128 -12.46 -2.28 -6.27
N ALA A 129 -13.60 -2.79 -6.73
CA ALA A 129 -14.11 -4.09 -6.33
C ALA A 129 -14.61 -4.88 -7.53
N PHE A 130 -14.45 -6.21 -7.45
CA PHE A 130 -14.87 -7.12 -8.51
C PHE A 130 -15.80 -8.20 -7.95
N ASN A 131 -16.82 -8.57 -8.71
CA ASN A 131 -17.64 -9.74 -8.39
C ASN A 131 -17.07 -11.02 -9.05
N LYS A 132 -17.75 -12.16 -8.84
CA LYS A 132 -17.34 -13.46 -9.42
C LYS A 132 -17.48 -13.54 -10.95
N LEU A 133 -18.27 -12.66 -11.55
CA LEU A 133 -18.46 -12.58 -13.01
C LEU A 133 -17.40 -11.71 -13.68
N GLY A 134 -16.60 -10.97 -12.89
CA GLY A 134 -15.59 -10.04 -13.40
C GLY A 134 -16.10 -8.61 -13.55
N ASP A 135 -17.33 -8.31 -13.15
CA ASP A 135 -17.84 -6.94 -13.17
C ASP A 135 -17.07 -6.11 -12.15
N CYS A 136 -16.56 -4.96 -12.59
CA CYS A 136 -15.89 -3.98 -11.76
C CYS A 136 -16.90 -2.94 -11.25
N ARG A 137 -16.71 -2.48 -10.00
CA ARG A 137 -17.38 -1.31 -9.45
C ARG A 137 -16.42 -0.51 -8.61
N LEU A 138 -16.62 0.81 -8.63
CA LEU A 138 -15.93 1.73 -7.76
C LEU A 138 -16.85 2.14 -6.61
N TYR A 139 -16.34 2.04 -5.38
CA TYR A 139 -17.05 2.47 -4.18
C TYR A 139 -16.24 3.52 -3.43
N LYS A 140 -16.88 4.63 -3.07
CA LYS A 140 -16.39 5.57 -2.07
C LYS A 140 -16.76 5.07 -0.67
N PHE A 141 -15.76 4.97 0.19
CA PHE A 141 -15.95 4.62 1.60
C PHE A 141 -16.13 5.89 2.43
N ILE A 142 -17.25 5.99 3.14
CA ILE A 142 -17.59 7.13 3.99
C ILE A 142 -17.72 6.64 5.43
N TYR A 143 -17.00 7.28 6.35
CA TYR A 143 -17.02 6.96 7.78
C TYR A 143 -17.25 8.21 8.62
N GLU A 144 -18.42 8.30 9.23
CA GLU A 144 -18.90 9.47 9.99
C GLU A 144 -19.54 9.00 11.30
N ASP A 145 -19.19 9.64 12.42
CA ASP A 145 -19.77 9.40 13.75
C ASP A 145 -19.83 7.93 14.18
N GLY A 146 -18.79 7.16 13.84
CA GLY A 146 -18.70 5.75 14.19
C GLY A 146 -19.41 4.80 13.22
N THR A 147 -20.19 5.34 12.27
CA THR A 147 -20.95 4.61 11.26
C THR A 147 -20.23 4.64 9.90
N HIS A 148 -20.58 3.71 9.01
CA HIS A 148 -20.05 3.66 7.66
C HIS A 148 -21.14 3.49 6.62
N LYS A 149 -20.88 3.98 5.42
CA LYS A 149 -21.68 3.68 4.22
C LYS A 149 -20.76 3.56 3.01
N TRP A 150 -21.24 2.83 2.01
CA TRP A 150 -20.63 2.74 0.71
C TRP A 150 -21.45 3.52 -0.29
N GLU A 151 -20.81 4.41 -1.03
CA GLU A 151 -21.40 5.12 -2.15
C GLU A 151 -20.83 4.52 -3.43
N GLN A 152 -21.66 3.89 -4.24
CA GLN A 152 -21.23 3.42 -5.55
C GLN A 152 -21.06 4.63 -6.45
N ILE A 153 -19.90 4.75 -7.09
CA ILE A 153 -19.68 5.78 -8.09
C ILE A 153 -19.99 5.20 -9.46
N ASP A 154 -20.81 5.90 -10.24
CA ASP A 154 -21.05 5.50 -11.63
C ASP A 154 -19.86 5.91 -12.49
N GLU A 155 -19.51 5.07 -13.48
CA GLU A 155 -18.36 5.30 -14.37
C GLU A 155 -18.45 6.63 -15.14
N ASN A 156 -19.67 7.17 -15.29
CA ASN A 156 -19.92 8.46 -15.94
C ASN A 156 -19.50 9.67 -15.09
N ASP A 157 -19.31 9.50 -13.77
CA ASP A 157 -18.93 10.61 -12.87
C ASP A 157 -17.43 10.92 -12.94
N TYR A 158 -16.62 10.06 -13.57
CA TYR A 158 -15.17 10.19 -13.72
C TYR A 158 -14.66 10.28 -15.17
N LEU A 159 -15.56 10.41 -16.16
CA LEU A 159 -15.16 10.79 -17.52
C LEU A 159 -14.72 12.26 -17.54
N VAL A 160 -13.55 12.53 -16.97
CA VAL A 160 -12.74 13.66 -17.41
C VAL A 160 -12.23 13.26 -18.79
N ASP A 161 -12.74 13.93 -19.83
CA ASP A 161 -12.27 13.79 -21.21
C ASP A 161 -10.73 13.81 -21.23
N PHE A 162 -10.12 12.68 -21.61
CA PHE A 162 -8.69 12.58 -21.89
C PHE A 162 -8.39 13.06 -23.32
#